data_AF-A0A359KIZ8-F1
#
_entry.id   AF-A0A359KIZ8-F1
#
_cell.length_a   1.000
_cell.length_b   1.000
_cell.length_c   1.000
_cell.angle_alpha   90.00
_cell.angle_beta   90.00
_cell.angle_gamma   90.00
#
_symmetry.space_group_name_H-M   'P 1'
#
loop_
_entity.id
_entity.type
_entity.pdbx_description
1 polymer ?
#
loop_
_entity_poly.entity_id
_entity_poly.type
_entity_poly.pdbx_seq_one_letter_code
_entity_poly.pdbx_strand_id
1 'polypeptide(L)' 'MSFAQGFARPALPAPPIRLSGAALFLDLDGVLAPLAPTPDAVGPEPRRTRTVERLTHAL' A
#
# COMPACT_ATOMS: atom_id res chain seq x y z
N MET A 1 -6.26 -15.55 39.34
CA MET A 1 -5.83 -14.31 38.67
C MET A 1 -6.25 -14.42 37.21
N SER A 2 -7.28 -13.69 36.80
CA SER A 2 -7.88 -13.80 35.45
C SER A 2 -7.27 -12.76 34.52
N PHE A 3 -6.62 -13.20 33.44
CA PHE A 3 -6.18 -12.35 32.33
C PHE A 3 -7.16 -12.52 31.17
N ALA A 4 -8.25 -11.77 31.20
CA ALA A 4 -9.15 -11.66 30.06
C ALA A 4 -9.68 -10.23 29.95
N GLN A 5 -8.78 -9.26 29.80
CA GLN A 5 -9.15 -7.98 29.21
C GLN A 5 -8.91 -8.08 27.71
N GLY A 6 -9.94 -8.47 26.97
CA GLY A 6 -9.95 -8.27 25.53
C GLY A 6 -9.96 -6.78 25.25
N PHE A 7 -9.05 -6.30 24.39
CA PHE A 7 -9.08 -4.91 23.93
C PHE A 7 -10.41 -4.65 23.24
N ALA A 8 -11.23 -3.77 23.82
CA ALA A 8 -12.42 -3.26 23.15
C ALA A 8 -11.99 -2.65 21.81
N ARG A 9 -12.53 -3.16 20.70
CA ARG A 9 -12.27 -2.59 19.38
C ARG A 9 -12.91 -1.21 19.36
N PRO A 10 -12.15 -0.12 19.14
CA PRO A 10 -12.74 1.19 19.02
C PRO A 10 -13.73 1.20 17.85
N ALA A 11 -14.90 1.82 18.06
CA ALA A 11 -15.86 2.05 16.99
C ALA A 11 -15.26 3.08 16.01
N LEU A 12 -14.70 2.59 14.90
CA LEU A 12 -14.18 3.44 13.84
C LEU A 12 -15.33 3.85 12.91
N PRO A 13 -15.30 5.08 12.37
CA PRO A 13 -16.25 5.48 11.35
C PRO A 13 -16.11 4.57 10.11
N ALA A 14 -17.20 4.43 9.36
CA ALA A 14 -17.14 3.73 8.09
C ALA A 14 -16.11 4.41 7.17
N PRO A 15 -15.27 3.63 6.47
CA PRO A 15 -14.29 4.21 5.56
C PRO A 15 -14.99 4.99 4.44
N PRO A 16 -14.40 6.09 3.97
CA PRO A 16 -14.98 6.89 2.91
C PRO A 16 -15.08 6.08 1.61
N ILE A 17 -16.17 6.24 0.87
CA ILE A 17 -16.42 5.54 -0.40
C ILE A 17 -15.52 6.08 -1.53
N ARG A 18 -15.03 7.31 -1.38
CA ARG A 18 -14.14 8.01 -2.31
C ARG A 18 -13.02 8.67 -1.52
N LEU A 19 -11.79 8.54 -2.00
CA LEU A 19 -10.63 9.24 -1.46
C LEU A 19 -10.43 10.53 -2.25
N SER A 20 -10.57 11.69 -1.61
CA SER A 20 -10.31 13.01 -2.21
C SER A 20 -9.04 13.61 -1.62
N GLY A 21 -8.09 14.03 -2.46
CA GLY A 21 -6.82 14.60 -2.00
C GLY A 21 -5.93 13.60 -1.26
N ALA A 22 -6.02 12.32 -1.63
CA ALA A 22 -5.21 11.28 -1.01
C ALA A 22 -3.78 11.28 -1.55
N ALA A 23 -2.83 11.07 -0.65
CA ALA A 23 -1.45 10.76 -1.00
C ALA A 23 -1.23 9.25 -0.86
N LEU A 24 -0.62 8.63 -1.87
CA LEU A 24 -0.29 7.22 -1.87
C LEU A 24 1.21 7.05 -1.64
N PHE A 25 1.57 6.31 -0.59
CA PHE A 25 2.95 5.95 -0.29
C PHE A 25 3.11 4.46 -0.60
N LEU A 26 3.94 4.16 -1.59
CA LEU A 26 4.21 2.80 -2.03
C LEU A 26 5.69 2.50 -1.78
N ASP A 27 5.96 1.35 -1.20
CA ASP A 27 7.33 0.84 -1.12
C ASP A 27 7.79 0.36 -2.51
N LEU A 28 9.11 0.31 -2.71
CA LEU A 28 9.69 -0.19 -3.94
C LEU A 28 9.87 -1.71 -3.87
N ASP A 29 10.83 -2.19 -3.09
CA ASP A 29 11.25 -3.58 -3.10
C ASP A 29 10.26 -4.49 -2.38
N GLY A 30 9.82 -5.55 -3.03
CA GLY A 30 8.78 -6.46 -2.52
C GLY A 30 7.34 -5.95 -2.67
N VAL A 31 7.13 -4.69 -3.07
CA VAL A 31 5.80 -4.10 -3.30
C VAL A 31 5.61 -3.74 -4.76
N LEU A 32 6.40 -2.78 -5.23
CA LEU A 32 6.48 -2.50 -6.64
C LEU A 32 7.45 -3.55 -7.24
N ALA A 33 8.76 -3.46 -7.02
CA ALA A 33 9.72 -4.40 -7.61
C ALA A 33 9.72 -5.77 -6.92
N PRO A 34 9.93 -6.89 -7.65
CA PRO A 34 10.38 -8.13 -7.00
C PRO A 34 11.68 -7.88 -6.24
N LEU A 35 11.88 -8.57 -5.12
CA LEU A 35 13.16 -8.56 -4.43
C LEU A 35 14.24 -9.12 -5.37
N ALA A 36 15.33 -8.37 -5.51
CA ALA A 36 16.45 -8.73 -6.36
C ALA A 36 17.71 -9.03 -5.51
N PRO A 37 18.66 -9.85 -6.01
CA PRO A 37 19.88 -10.17 -5.26
C PRO A 37 20.79 -8.96 -4.99
N THR A 38 20.72 -7.93 -5.83
CA THR A 38 21.49 -6.68 -5.71
C THR A 38 20.60 -5.47 -6.07
N PRO A 39 20.94 -4.26 -5.59
CA PRO A 39 20.18 -3.05 -5.90
C PRO A 39 20.10 -2.76 -7.40
N ASP A 40 21.20 -2.92 -8.13
CA ASP A 40 21.25 -2.65 -9.58
C ASP A 40 20.41 -3.63 -10.42
N ALA A 41 20.04 -4.78 -9.85
CA ALA A 41 19.18 -5.76 -10.51
C ALA A 41 17.69 -5.40 -10.43
N VAL A 42 17.32 -4.34 -9.69
CA VAL A 42 15.95 -3.82 -9.66
C VAL A 42 15.67 -3.06 -10.96
N GLY A 43 14.83 -3.65 -11.81
CA GLY A 43 14.45 -3.09 -13.11
C GLY A 43 12.98 -2.65 -13.21
N PRO A 44 12.64 -1.85 -14.23
CA PRO A 44 11.25 -1.52 -14.55
C PRO A 44 10.49 -2.76 -15.01
N GLU A 45 9.25 -2.91 -14.53
CA GLU A 45 8.32 -3.95 -15.00
C GLU A 45 7.17 -3.27 -15.76
N PRO A 46 7.05 -3.44 -17.09
CA PRO A 46 6.11 -2.69 -17.92
C PRO A 46 4.65 -2.77 -17.47
N ARG A 47 4.21 -3.90 -16.91
CA ARG A 47 2.84 -4.01 -16.39
C ARG A 47 2.62 -3.15 -15.16
N ARG A 48 3.58 -3.11 -14.24
CA ARG A 48 3.50 -2.29 -13.02
C ARG A 48 3.63 -0.81 -13.32
N THR A 49 4.55 -0.41 -14.20
CA THR A 49 4.72 0.99 -14.61
C THR A 49 3.39 1.55 -15.11
N ARG A 50 2.72 0.82 -16.02
CA ARG A 50 1.38 1.20 -16.52
C ARG A 50 0.32 1.29 -15.42
N THR A 51 0.37 0.43 -14.41
CA THR A 51 -0.57 0.49 -13.28
C THR A 51 -0.35 1.74 -12.45
N VAL A 52 0.89 2.08 -12.13
CA VAL A 52 1.22 3.28 -11.36
C VAL A 52 0.82 4.54 -12.12
N GLU A 53 1.10 4.62 -13.42
CA GLU A 53 0.66 5.73 -14.28
C GLU A 53 -0.86 5.92 -14.25
N ARG A 54 -1.62 4.81 -14.36
CA ARG A 54 -3.09 4.86 -14.28
C ARG A 54 -3.59 5.31 -12.91
N LEU A 55 -2.91 4.92 -11.83
CA LEU A 55 -3.25 5.39 -10.48
C LEU A 55 -2.99 6.88 -10.34
N THR A 56 -1.87 7.39 -10.85
CA THR A 56 -1.56 8.82 -10.83
C THR A 56 -2.58 9.66 -11.60
N HIS A 57 -3.17 9.13 -12.67
CA HIS A 57 -4.24 9.82 -13.41
C HIS A 57 -5.62 9.74 -12.76
N ALA A 58 -5.84 8.77 -11.88
CA ALA A 58 -7.15 8.51 -11.27
C ALA A 58 -7.31 9.11 -9.86
N LEU A 59 -6.19 9.49 -9.23
CA LEU A 59 -6.10 10.13 -7.91
C LEU A 59 -5.96 11.64 -8.07
#